data_AF-A0AA35SIT1-F1
#
_entry.id   AF-A0AA35SIT1-F1
#
_cell.length_a   1.000
_cell.length_b   1.000
_cell.length_c   1.000
_cell.angle_alpha   90.00
_cell.angle_beta   90.00
_cell.angle_gamma   90.00
#
_symmetry.space_group_name_H-M   'P 1'
#
loop_
_entity.id
_entity.type
_entity.pdbx_description
1 polymer ?
#
loop_
_entity_poly.entity_id
_entity_poly.type
_entity_poly.pdbx_seq_one_letter_code
_entity_poly.pdbx_strand_id
1 'polypeptide(L)'
;MAQIGFFDVEKRYAALDAKNDPLVKINAVVPWEAFRSRLEKVWRKPADKRSRTQAARPGTPSSCSKPSFCAPSTICRTIRWSTRCATASFVRFLGLALEDKVPDAKTVWLYREQLSQAGVIDALFNDFDGYLKTQGYQAMGGQIIDASIVAVPKQRNNRADNAQIKQGETPKEWADKAARRRQKDTDARWTKKHGKSHYGYKNHLNIDRRHKLIRRYSVTDASVHDSQAVMTC
;
A
#
# COMPACT_ATOMS: atom_id res chain seq x y z
N MET A 1 23.33 19.54 21.95
CA MET A 1 21.93 19.22 21.59
C MET A 1 21.11 20.48 21.81
N ALA A 2 20.49 21.04 20.77
CA ALA A 2 19.67 22.24 20.92
C ALA A 2 18.40 21.88 21.69
N GLN A 3 18.17 22.51 22.84
CA GLN A 3 16.97 22.33 23.64
C GLN A 3 15.79 22.90 22.86
N ILE A 4 14.76 22.06 22.66
CA ILE A 4 13.52 22.48 21.99
C ILE A 4 12.81 23.45 22.95
N GLY A 5 12.51 24.65 22.48
CA GLY A 5 11.76 25.64 23.24
C GLY A 5 10.33 25.18 23.48
N PHE A 6 9.73 25.61 24.59
CA PHE A 6 8.39 25.20 25.03
C PHE A 6 7.31 25.35 23.92
N PHE A 7 7.41 26.39 23.09
CA PHE A 7 6.44 26.68 22.01
C PHE A 7 6.88 26.18 20.62
N ASP A 8 8.00 25.48 20.49
CA ASP A 8 8.54 25.11 19.18
C ASP A 8 7.65 24.11 18.44
N VAL A 9 6.96 23.22 19.16
CA VAL A 9 6.03 22.24 18.57
C VAL A 9 4.77 22.93 18.07
N GLU A 10 4.18 23.80 18.88
CA GLU A 10 2.97 24.56 18.52
C GLU A 10 3.23 25.49 17.33
N LYS A 11 4.36 26.21 17.34
CA LYS A 11 4.76 27.07 16.20
C LYS A 11 4.96 26.27 14.92
N ARG A 12 5.51 25.05 15.01
CA ARG A 12 5.65 24.15 13.85
C ARG A 12 4.30 23.67 13.34
N TYR A 13 3.38 23.32 14.22
CA TYR A 13 2.03 22.89 13.82
C TYR A 13 1.22 24.05 13.23
N ALA A 14 1.28 25.25 13.82
CA ALA A 14 0.67 26.45 13.26
C ALA A 14 1.21 26.77 11.85
N ALA A 15 2.51 26.63 11.63
CA ALA A 15 3.12 26.80 10.31
C ALA A 15 2.69 25.72 9.29
N LEU A 16 2.35 24.51 9.73
CA LEU A 16 1.78 23.46 8.88
C LEU A 16 0.29 23.70 8.59
N ASP A 17 -0.46 24.17 9.57
CA ASP A 17 -1.88 24.49 9.43
C ASP A 17 -2.07 25.68 8.48
N ALA A 18 -1.20 26.69 8.55
CA ALA A 18 -1.15 27.79 7.58
C ALA A 18 -0.92 27.31 6.13
N LYS A 19 -0.32 26.13 5.95
CA LYS A 19 -0.07 25.51 4.64
C LYS A 19 -1.18 24.56 4.20
N ASN A 20 -2.30 24.48 4.93
CA ASN A 20 -3.43 23.61 4.61
C ASN A 20 -3.02 22.13 4.46
N ASP A 21 -2.35 21.58 5.47
CA ASP A 21 -1.89 20.18 5.44
C ASP A 21 -3.05 19.20 5.13
N PRO A 22 -2.99 18.47 4.00
CA PRO A 22 -4.03 17.54 3.61
C PRO A 22 -4.16 16.35 4.59
N LEU A 23 -3.10 15.98 5.31
CA LEU A 23 -3.12 14.84 6.24
C LEU A 23 -4.04 15.09 7.43
N VAL A 24 -4.13 16.34 7.90
CA VAL A 24 -5.03 16.73 9.00
C VAL A 24 -6.49 16.57 8.56
N LYS A 25 -6.81 17.00 7.32
CA LYS A 25 -8.15 16.86 6.75
C LYS A 25 -8.54 15.39 6.57
N ILE A 26 -7.63 14.56 6.07
CA ILE A 26 -7.86 13.12 5.92
C ILE A 26 -8.08 12.48 7.30
N ASN A 27 -7.31 12.86 8.31
CA ASN A 27 -7.46 12.31 9.66
C ASN A 27 -8.81 12.67 10.31
N ALA A 28 -9.39 13.82 9.96
CA ALA A 28 -10.70 14.25 10.45
C ALA A 28 -11.87 13.53 9.75
N VAL A 29 -11.70 13.17 8.47
CA VAL A 29 -12.78 12.57 7.66
C VAL A 29 -12.83 11.05 7.77
N VAL A 30 -11.68 10.38 7.89
CA VAL A 30 -11.62 8.91 7.87
C VAL A 30 -11.81 8.33 9.27
N PRO A 31 -12.77 7.40 9.50
CA PRO A 31 -13.00 6.79 10.81
C PRO A 31 -11.96 5.70 11.11
N TRP A 32 -10.75 6.10 11.49
CA TRP A 32 -9.62 5.18 11.71
C TRP A 32 -9.88 4.08 12.74
N GLU A 33 -10.65 4.38 13.79
CA GLU A 33 -10.97 3.42 14.85
C GLU A 33 -11.86 2.26 14.35
N ALA A 34 -12.67 2.47 13.32
CA ALA A 34 -13.50 1.40 12.74
C ALA A 34 -12.63 0.27 12.14
N PHE A 35 -11.50 0.62 11.54
CA PHE A 35 -10.57 -0.33 10.92
C PHE A 35 -9.69 -1.06 11.94
N ARG A 36 -9.51 -0.49 13.13
CA ARG A 36 -8.59 -0.99 14.15
C ARG A 36 -8.87 -2.42 14.55
N SER A 37 -10.15 -2.76 14.75
CA SER A 37 -10.57 -4.10 15.19
C SER A 37 -10.11 -5.21 14.24
N ARG A 38 -10.15 -4.99 12.93
CA ARG A 38 -9.69 -5.95 11.91
C ARG A 38 -8.17 -6.00 11.83
N LEU A 39 -7.52 -4.83 11.90
CA LEU A 39 -6.06 -4.72 11.85
C LEU A 39 -5.37 -5.36 13.05
N GLU A 40 -5.96 -5.25 14.25
CA GLU A 40 -5.41 -5.88 15.46
C GLU A 40 -5.42 -7.41 15.41
N LYS A 41 -6.41 -8.01 14.74
CA LYS A 41 -6.50 -9.47 14.57
C LYS A 41 -5.34 -10.05 13.78
N VAL A 42 -4.83 -9.31 12.80
CA VAL A 42 -3.71 -9.77 11.95
C VAL A 42 -2.36 -9.48 12.61
N TRP A 43 -2.20 -8.29 13.19
CA TRP A 43 -0.91 -7.87 13.73
C TRP A 43 -0.51 -8.61 15.01
N ARG A 44 -1.49 -9.02 15.84
CA ARG A 44 -1.19 -9.81 17.03
C ARG A 44 -0.90 -11.25 16.63
N LYS A 45 0.39 -11.62 16.57
CA LYS A 45 0.78 -13.04 16.52
C LYS A 45 0.10 -13.82 17.67
N PRO A 46 -0.39 -15.04 17.42
CA PRO A 46 -0.91 -15.91 18.47
C PRO A 46 0.15 -16.09 19.56
N ALA A 47 -0.30 -16.16 20.82
CA ALA A 47 0.57 -16.16 22.01
C ALA A 47 1.68 -17.24 21.93
N ASP A 48 1.37 -18.37 21.28
CA ASP A 48 2.26 -19.53 21.16
C ASP A 48 3.52 -19.31 20.30
N LYS A 49 3.56 -18.26 19.46
CA LYS A 49 4.73 -17.96 18.60
C LYS A 49 5.57 -16.79 19.12
N ARG A 50 5.36 -16.33 20.36
CA ARG A 50 6.13 -15.24 20.95
C ARG A 50 7.45 -15.76 21.51
N SER A 51 8.56 -15.38 20.87
CA SER A 51 9.89 -15.55 21.46
C SER A 51 10.06 -14.60 22.65
N ARG A 52 10.59 -15.11 23.77
CA ARG A 52 10.87 -14.35 25.02
C ARG A 52 11.74 -13.10 24.79
N THR A 53 12.50 -13.03 23.70
CA THR A 53 13.43 -11.93 23.38
C THR A 53 12.80 -10.78 22.58
N GLN A 54 11.59 -10.92 22.04
CA GLN A 54 10.85 -9.84 21.34
C GLN A 54 10.01 -9.01 22.32
N ALA A 55 10.65 -8.45 23.34
CA ALA A 55 10.02 -7.56 24.33
C ALA A 55 10.04 -6.08 23.92
N ALA A 56 10.71 -5.73 22.81
CA ALA A 56 10.53 -4.41 22.21
C ALA A 56 9.17 -4.40 21.52
N ARG A 57 8.19 -3.69 22.09
CA ARG A 57 6.86 -3.50 21.47
C ARG A 57 7.08 -3.05 20.02
N PRO A 58 6.79 -3.88 19.01
CA PRO A 58 6.69 -3.39 17.65
C PRO A 58 5.64 -2.28 17.66
N GLY A 59 5.80 -1.25 16.82
CA GLY A 59 4.88 -0.12 16.75
C GLY A 59 3.42 -0.58 16.88
N THR A 60 2.62 0.18 17.62
CA THR A 60 1.21 -0.15 17.83
C THR A 60 0.51 -0.34 16.48
N PRO A 61 -0.48 -1.25 16.38
CA PRO A 61 -1.24 -1.44 15.14
C PRO A 61 -1.80 -0.11 14.59
N SER A 62 -2.17 0.82 15.48
CA SER A 62 -2.59 2.17 15.12
C SER A 62 -1.48 2.98 14.44
N SER A 63 -0.24 2.93 14.91
CA SER A 63 0.89 3.66 14.31
C SER A 63 1.35 3.10 12.97
N CYS A 64 1.07 1.83 12.68
CA CYS A 64 1.41 1.16 11.42
C CYS A 64 0.25 1.10 10.40
N SER A 65 -1.00 1.29 10.84
CA SER A 65 -2.20 1.30 10.00
C SER A 65 -2.27 2.50 9.04
N LYS A 66 -2.14 3.71 9.57
CA LYS A 66 -2.19 4.98 8.83
C LYS A 66 -1.08 5.14 7.78
N PRO A 67 0.21 4.82 8.06
CA PRO A 67 1.26 4.76 7.03
C PRO A 67 0.90 3.80 5.89
N SER A 68 0.34 2.65 6.26
CA SER A 68 0.02 1.60 5.30
C SER A 68 -1.13 1.98 4.39
N PHE A 69 -2.06 2.82 4.82
CA PHE A 69 -3.14 3.35 3.98
C PHE A 69 -2.66 4.45 3.02
N CYS A 70 -1.72 5.30 3.43
CA CYS A 70 -1.25 6.44 2.64
C CYS A 70 -0.17 6.11 1.59
N ALA A 71 0.50 4.97 1.70
CA ALA A 71 1.71 4.67 0.93
C ALA A 71 1.57 4.16 -0.53
N PRO A 72 0.41 4.02 -1.21
CA PRO A 72 0.43 3.80 -2.67
C PRO A 72 0.58 5.10 -3.47
N SER A 73 0.44 6.27 -2.84
CA SER A 73 0.60 7.54 -3.55
C SER A 73 2.08 7.91 -3.70
N THR A 74 2.41 8.48 -4.86
CA THR A 74 3.67 9.14 -5.23
C THR A 74 4.26 10.04 -4.13
N ILE A 75 3.46 10.42 -3.13
CA ILE A 75 3.86 11.06 -1.87
C ILE A 75 5.09 10.37 -1.26
N CYS A 76 5.21 9.04 -1.22
CA CYS A 76 6.37 8.40 -0.59
C CYS A 76 7.64 8.41 -1.47
N ARG A 77 7.51 8.56 -2.79
CA ARG A 77 8.65 8.57 -3.73
C ARG A 77 9.25 9.97 -3.90
N THR A 78 8.42 11.01 -3.77
CA THR A 78 8.83 12.42 -3.77
C THR A 78 9.17 12.93 -2.37
N ILE A 79 8.64 12.31 -1.31
CA ILE A 79 9.23 12.42 0.04
C ILE A 79 10.51 11.59 0.01
N ARG A 80 11.55 12.17 -0.57
CA ARG A 80 12.90 11.93 -0.09
C ARG A 80 12.79 12.08 1.43
N TRP A 81 13.16 11.05 2.18
CA TRP A 81 13.27 11.09 3.64
C TRP A 81 14.11 12.28 4.16
N SER A 82 14.80 13.01 3.26
CA SER A 82 15.21 14.38 3.52
C SER A 82 14.02 15.35 3.41
N THR A 83 13.40 15.68 4.54
CA THR A 83 13.30 17.07 5.03
C THR A 83 12.54 16.99 6.34
N ARG A 84 13.17 17.49 7.39
CA ARG A 84 12.75 17.60 8.81
C ARG A 84 11.28 18.03 9.05
N CYS A 85 10.59 18.59 8.05
CA CYS A 85 9.18 19.01 8.11
C CYS A 85 8.18 17.89 7.79
N ALA A 86 8.51 16.94 6.91
CA ALA A 86 7.62 15.82 6.58
C ALA A 86 7.46 14.85 7.77
N THR A 87 8.48 14.77 8.65
CA THR A 87 8.40 14.01 9.89
C THR A 87 7.36 14.60 10.84
N ALA A 88 7.21 15.92 10.94
CA ALA A 88 6.31 16.54 11.92
C ALA A 88 4.83 16.41 11.54
N SER A 89 4.47 16.65 10.28
CA SER A 89 3.11 16.41 9.78
C SER A 89 2.75 14.93 9.84
N PHE A 90 3.69 14.04 9.51
CA PHE A 90 3.47 12.61 9.57
C PHE A 90 3.36 12.09 11.01
N VAL A 91 4.22 12.51 11.94
CA VAL A 91 4.11 12.18 13.37
C VAL A 91 2.77 12.65 13.94
N ARG A 92 2.33 13.87 13.58
CA ARG A 92 1.01 14.41 13.94
C ARG A 92 -0.12 13.57 13.35
N PHE A 93 -0.03 13.18 12.08
CA PHE A 93 -1.01 12.31 11.41
C PHE A 93 -1.12 10.93 12.07
N LEU A 94 0.01 10.36 12.48
CA LEU A 94 0.07 9.10 13.21
C LEU A 94 -0.46 9.21 14.65
N GLY A 95 -0.55 10.42 15.20
CA GLY A 95 -0.89 10.64 16.61
C GLY A 95 0.21 10.19 17.56
N LEU A 96 1.47 10.23 17.10
CA LEU A 96 2.64 9.91 17.90
C LEU A 96 3.13 11.17 18.63
N ALA A 97 3.58 11.01 19.87
CA ALA A 97 4.29 12.07 20.59
C ALA A 97 5.67 12.32 19.96
N LEU A 98 6.26 13.47 20.26
CA LEU A 98 7.58 13.83 19.71
C LEU A 98 8.70 12.85 20.10
N GLU A 99 8.51 12.17 21.24
CA GLU A 99 9.43 11.19 21.82
C GLU A 99 9.12 9.74 21.40
N ASP A 100 7.96 9.52 20.77
CA ASP A 100 7.57 8.18 20.34
C ASP A 100 8.41 7.71 19.15
N LYS A 101 8.75 6.42 19.16
CA LYS A 101 9.52 5.81 18.09
C LYS A 101 8.66 5.66 16.82
N VAL A 102 8.99 6.44 15.80
CA VAL A 102 8.41 6.30 14.45
C VAL A 102 8.79 4.92 13.88
N PRO A 103 7.84 4.14 13.35
CA PRO A 103 8.14 2.84 12.77
C PRO A 103 9.06 2.97 11.55
N ASP A 104 10.11 2.16 11.54
CA ASP A 104 11.04 2.05 10.40
C ASP A 104 10.33 1.49 9.15
N ALA A 105 10.87 1.79 7.96
CA ALA A 105 10.36 1.34 6.68
C ALA A 105 10.19 -0.19 6.61
N LYS A 106 11.11 -0.94 7.22
CA LYS A 106 11.03 -2.40 7.31
C LYS A 106 9.85 -2.88 8.16
N THR A 107 9.51 -2.14 9.22
CA THR A 107 8.36 -2.43 10.08
C THR A 107 7.05 -2.21 9.33
N VAL A 108 6.94 -1.10 8.59
CA VAL A 108 5.76 -0.82 7.75
C VAL A 108 5.64 -1.85 6.63
N TRP A 109 6.76 -2.26 6.02
CA TRP A 109 6.77 -3.31 5.01
C TRP A 109 6.28 -4.66 5.56
N LEU A 110 6.82 -5.10 6.71
CA LEU A 110 6.39 -6.34 7.37
C LEU A 110 4.90 -6.32 7.72
N TYR A 111 4.39 -5.16 8.15
CA TYR A 111 2.97 -4.96 8.44
C TYR A 111 2.10 -5.15 7.19
N ARG A 112 2.48 -4.51 6.08
CA ARG A 112 1.77 -4.66 4.80
C ARG A 112 1.79 -6.09 4.28
N GLU A 113 2.95 -6.75 4.37
CA GLU A 113 3.11 -8.14 3.94
C GLU A 113 2.18 -9.07 4.73
N GLN A 114 2.10 -8.90 6.06
CA GLN A 114 1.19 -9.68 6.89
C GLN A 114 -0.28 -9.43 6.56
N LEU A 115 -0.67 -8.18 6.30
CA LEU A 115 -2.04 -7.86 5.87
C LEU A 115 -2.39 -8.48 4.52
N SER A 116 -1.43 -8.49 3.58
CA SER A 116 -1.60 -9.11 2.27
C SER A 116 -1.75 -10.62 2.37
N GLN A 117 -0.90 -11.28 3.17
CA GLN A 117 -0.98 -12.73 3.40
C GLN A 117 -2.27 -13.13 4.11
N ALA A 118 -2.82 -12.26 4.96
CA ALA A 118 -4.09 -12.50 5.64
C ALA A 118 -5.33 -12.19 4.78
N GLY A 119 -5.17 -11.61 3.59
CA GLY A 119 -6.29 -11.25 2.71
C GLY A 119 -7.24 -10.19 3.28
N VAL A 120 -6.80 -9.42 4.28
CA VAL A 120 -7.68 -8.47 5.00
C VAL A 120 -7.82 -7.14 4.27
N ILE A 121 -6.96 -6.87 3.27
CA ILE A 121 -6.96 -5.61 2.51
C ILE A 121 -8.28 -5.40 1.78
N ASP A 122 -8.80 -6.43 1.11
CA ASP A 122 -10.06 -6.32 0.35
C ASP A 122 -11.25 -6.08 1.27
N ALA A 123 -11.27 -6.73 2.45
CA ALA A 123 -12.30 -6.50 3.46
C ALA A 123 -12.26 -5.06 4.00
N LEU A 124 -11.07 -4.52 4.28
CA LEU A 124 -10.91 -3.12 4.71
C LEU A 124 -11.37 -2.14 3.63
N PHE A 125 -11.07 -2.44 2.37
CA PHE A 125 -11.48 -1.61 1.24
C PHE A 125 -13.00 -1.61 1.07
N ASN A 126 -13.65 -2.76 1.23
CA ASN A 126 -15.10 -2.87 1.22
C ASN A 126 -15.76 -2.12 2.38
N ASP A 127 -15.21 -2.20 3.59
CA ASP A 127 -15.70 -1.41 4.74
C ASP A 127 -15.59 0.10 4.46
N PHE A 128 -14.47 0.54 3.86
CA PHE A 128 -14.27 1.94 3.51
C PHE A 128 -15.22 2.41 2.41
N ASP A 129 -15.45 1.61 1.36
CA ASP A 129 -16.46 1.93 0.34
C ASP A 129 -17.88 1.96 0.94
N GLY A 130 -18.19 1.07 1.88
CA GLY A 130 -19.42 1.10 2.66
C GLY A 130 -19.59 2.41 3.44
N TYR A 131 -18.54 2.86 4.12
CA TYR A 131 -18.53 4.17 4.80
C TYR A 131 -18.74 5.33 3.82
N LEU A 132 -18.08 5.33 2.66
CA LEU A 132 -18.28 6.36 1.65
C LEU A 132 -19.73 6.40 1.14
N LYS A 133 -20.36 5.24 0.97
CA LYS A 133 -21.77 5.14 0.56
C LYS A 133 -22.72 5.70 1.62
N THR A 134 -22.49 5.45 2.91
CA THR A 134 -23.34 6.00 3.98
C THR A 134 -23.20 7.51 4.12
N GLN A 135 -22.03 8.06 3.79
CA GLN A 135 -21.81 9.51 3.70
C GLN A 135 -22.38 10.15 2.42
N GLY A 136 -23.09 9.39 1.59
CA GLY A 136 -23.74 9.90 0.38
C GLY A 136 -22.83 9.97 -0.86
N TYR A 137 -21.58 9.50 -0.77
CA TYR A 137 -20.68 9.40 -1.92
C TYR A 137 -20.98 8.12 -2.71
N GLN A 138 -22.16 8.04 -3.32
CA GLN A 138 -22.53 6.93 -4.21
C GLN A 138 -22.11 7.22 -5.66
N ALA A 139 -21.64 6.19 -6.37
CA ALA A 139 -21.21 6.30 -7.76
C ALA A 139 -22.44 6.28 -8.72
N MET A 140 -23.24 7.35 -8.71
CA MET A 140 -24.41 7.48 -9.59
C MET A 140 -24.07 8.01 -10.99
N GLY A 141 -22.88 8.56 -11.20
CA GLY A 141 -22.49 9.28 -12.42
C GLY A 141 -21.68 8.47 -13.45
N GLY A 142 -21.59 7.15 -13.30
CA GLY A 142 -20.73 6.28 -14.10
C GLY A 142 -19.31 6.09 -13.53
N GLN A 143 -18.62 5.07 -14.04
CA GLN A 143 -17.29 4.64 -13.57
C GLN A 143 -16.23 4.87 -14.66
N ILE A 144 -15.04 5.29 -14.23
CA ILE A 144 -13.85 5.42 -15.07
C ILE A 144 -12.96 4.22 -14.76
N ILE A 145 -12.58 3.48 -15.79
CA ILE A 145 -11.61 2.38 -15.68
C ILE A 145 -10.26 2.94 -16.14
N ASP A 146 -9.29 3.00 -15.22
CA ASP A 146 -7.89 3.30 -15.52
C ASP A 146 -7.04 2.04 -15.40
N ALA A 147 -6.04 1.90 -16.27
CA ALA A 147 -5.12 0.77 -16.26
C ALA A 147 -3.68 1.26 -16.38
N SER A 148 -3.00 1.23 -15.25
CA SER A 148 -1.62 1.68 -15.10
C SER A 148 -0.66 0.49 -15.17
N ILE A 149 0.31 0.53 -16.08
CA ILE A 149 1.31 -0.54 -16.25
C ILE A 149 2.47 -0.31 -15.29
N VAL A 150 2.77 -1.30 -14.46
CA VAL A 150 3.93 -1.33 -13.56
C VAL A 150 5.00 -2.18 -14.23
N ALA A 151 6.08 -1.51 -14.67
CA ALA A 151 7.20 -2.18 -15.32
C ALA A 151 8.05 -2.94 -14.30
N VAL A 152 8.39 -4.19 -14.64
CA VAL A 152 9.24 -5.08 -13.85
C VAL A 152 10.55 -5.32 -14.60
N PRO A 153 11.69 -5.56 -13.92
CA PRO A 153 12.93 -5.94 -14.58
C PRO A 153 12.75 -7.13 -15.52
N LYS A 154 13.17 -6.95 -16.79
CA LYS A 154 13.08 -7.99 -17.82
C LYS A 154 14.03 -9.14 -17.49
N GLN A 155 13.49 -10.35 -17.35
CA GLN A 155 14.28 -11.51 -16.99
C GLN A 155 14.92 -12.16 -18.22
N ARG A 156 16.22 -12.47 -18.12
CA ARG A 156 16.92 -13.29 -19.12
C ARG A 156 16.66 -14.76 -18.81
N ASN A 157 15.84 -15.39 -19.64
CA ASN A 157 15.43 -16.80 -19.56
C ASN A 157 15.54 -17.43 -20.96
N ASN A 158 15.71 -18.75 -21.02
CA ASN A 158 15.69 -19.50 -22.28
C ASN A 158 14.27 -19.62 -22.82
N ARG A 159 14.12 -19.94 -24.12
CA ARG A 159 12.79 -20.09 -24.75
C ARG A 159 11.98 -21.23 -24.12
N ALA A 160 12.62 -22.34 -23.77
CA ALA A 160 11.99 -23.47 -23.09
C ALA A 160 11.43 -23.08 -21.71
N ASP A 161 12.26 -22.41 -20.88
CA ASP A 161 11.83 -21.87 -19.57
C ASP A 161 10.62 -20.94 -19.72
N ASN A 162 10.64 -20.05 -20.71
CA ASN A 162 9.53 -19.12 -20.94
C ASN A 162 8.24 -19.83 -21.37
N ALA A 163 8.32 -20.96 -22.08
CA ALA A 163 7.15 -21.75 -22.44
C ALA A 163 6.51 -22.40 -21.21
N GLN A 164 7.32 -22.97 -20.31
CA GLN A 164 6.86 -23.55 -19.04
C GLN A 164 6.25 -22.48 -18.13
N ILE A 165 6.89 -21.31 -17.99
CA ILE A 165 6.37 -20.19 -17.20
C ILE A 165 5.01 -19.72 -17.73
N LYS A 166 4.82 -19.67 -19.06
CA LYS A 166 3.52 -19.32 -19.66
C LYS A 166 2.42 -20.33 -19.33
N GLN A 167 2.76 -21.60 -19.12
CA GLN A 167 1.83 -22.65 -18.69
C GLN A 167 1.57 -22.63 -17.18
N GLY A 168 2.20 -21.72 -16.43
CA GLY A 168 2.09 -21.64 -14.97
C GLY A 168 3.03 -22.60 -14.25
N GLU A 169 3.91 -23.31 -14.97
CA GLU A 169 4.86 -24.23 -14.40
C GLU A 169 6.20 -23.55 -14.09
N THR A 170 6.81 -23.91 -12.95
CA THR A 170 8.18 -23.50 -12.66
C THR A 170 9.16 -24.49 -13.29
N PRO A 171 10.18 -24.05 -14.04
CA PRO A 171 11.17 -24.95 -14.61
C PRO A 171 11.85 -25.83 -13.56
N LYS A 172 11.95 -27.14 -13.84
CA LYS A 172 12.52 -28.12 -12.90
C LYS A 172 13.96 -27.76 -12.48
N GLU A 173 14.76 -27.27 -13.41
CA GLU A 173 16.15 -26.82 -13.13
C GLU A 173 16.24 -25.66 -12.11
N TRP A 174 15.15 -24.93 -11.89
CA TRP A 174 15.10 -23.85 -10.91
C TRP A 174 14.70 -24.36 -9.53
N ALA A 175 14.03 -25.52 -9.43
CA ALA A 175 13.70 -26.15 -8.16
C ALA A 175 14.98 -26.53 -7.40
N ASP A 176 15.98 -27.06 -8.12
CA ASP A 176 17.28 -27.44 -7.55
C ASP A 176 18.14 -26.23 -7.15
N LYS A 177 17.82 -25.04 -7.66
CA LYS A 177 18.56 -23.78 -7.40
C LYS A 177 17.65 -22.76 -6.70
N ALA A 178 17.37 -23.00 -5.42
CA ALA A 178 16.49 -22.19 -4.60
C ALA A 178 16.82 -20.67 -4.62
N ALA A 179 18.10 -20.29 -4.66
CA ALA A 179 18.51 -18.88 -4.74
C ALA A 179 18.09 -18.22 -6.07
N ARG A 180 18.23 -18.96 -7.19
CA ARG A 180 17.81 -18.49 -8.51
C ARG A 180 16.30 -18.33 -8.57
N ARG A 181 15.54 -19.30 -8.04
CA ARG A 181 14.07 -19.26 -8.01
C ARG A 181 13.52 -18.02 -7.29
N ARG A 182 14.10 -17.63 -6.15
CA ARG A 182 13.65 -16.44 -5.38
C ARG A 182 13.86 -15.11 -6.11
N GLN A 183 14.75 -15.06 -7.09
CA GLN A 183 15.03 -13.87 -7.89
C GLN A 183 14.18 -13.81 -9.17
N LYS A 184 13.50 -14.90 -9.53
CA LYS A 184 12.70 -15.01 -10.75
C LYS A 184 11.24 -14.69 -10.44
N ASP A 185 10.62 -14.00 -11.39
CA ASP A 185 9.23 -13.57 -11.36
C ASP A 185 8.55 -14.40 -12.44
N THR A 186 7.71 -15.33 -12.01
CA THR A 186 6.99 -16.27 -12.87
C THR A 186 5.64 -15.74 -13.32
N ASP A 187 5.21 -14.59 -12.82
CA ASP A 187 3.83 -14.12 -12.93
C ASP A 187 3.74 -12.92 -13.88
N ALA A 188 4.79 -12.08 -13.94
CA ALA A 188 4.86 -10.98 -14.89
C ALA A 188 4.78 -11.45 -16.36
N ARG A 189 4.00 -10.72 -17.18
CA ARG A 189 3.78 -11.01 -18.61
C ARG A 189 4.07 -9.79 -19.48
N TRP A 190 4.14 -10.04 -20.79
CA TRP A 190 4.35 -9.01 -21.81
C TRP A 190 3.01 -8.46 -22.33
N THR A 191 3.01 -7.18 -22.67
CA THR A 191 1.89 -6.51 -23.35
C THR A 191 2.39 -5.47 -24.34
N LYS A 192 1.56 -5.08 -25.30
CA LYS A 192 1.88 -4.04 -26.30
C LYS A 192 0.85 -2.92 -26.20
N LYS A 193 1.31 -1.71 -25.87
CA LYS A 193 0.47 -0.51 -25.77
C LYS A 193 1.09 0.60 -26.62
N HIS A 194 0.31 1.20 -27.52
CA HIS A 194 0.75 2.25 -28.45
C HIS A 194 2.05 1.90 -29.22
N GLY A 195 2.14 0.68 -29.73
CA GLY A 195 3.32 0.22 -30.48
C GLY A 195 4.54 -0.15 -29.62
N LYS A 196 4.54 0.15 -28.31
CA LYS A 196 5.65 -0.17 -27.39
C LYS A 196 5.34 -1.41 -26.56
N SER A 197 6.35 -2.27 -26.38
CA SER A 197 6.24 -3.48 -25.57
C SER A 197 6.61 -3.20 -24.11
N HIS A 198 5.72 -3.59 -23.19
CA HIS A 198 5.90 -3.47 -21.75
C HIS A 198 5.91 -4.86 -21.11
N TYR A 199 6.71 -5.03 -20.05
CA TYR A 199 6.80 -6.26 -19.28
C TYR A 199 6.54 -5.96 -17.80
N GLY A 200 5.61 -6.70 -17.19
CA GLY A 200 5.29 -6.53 -15.77
C GLY A 200 3.82 -6.81 -15.46
N TYR A 201 3.25 -5.93 -14.65
CA TYR A 201 1.88 -6.01 -14.14
C TYR A 201 1.04 -4.83 -14.60
N LYS A 202 -0.27 -4.96 -14.44
CA LYS A 202 -1.23 -3.90 -14.67
C LYS A 202 -2.10 -3.74 -13.42
N ASN A 203 -2.20 -2.51 -12.94
CA ASN A 203 -3.13 -2.14 -11.89
C ASN A 203 -4.36 -1.50 -12.55
N HIS A 204 -5.49 -2.19 -12.44
CA HIS A 204 -6.78 -1.73 -12.93
C HIS A 204 -7.51 -1.03 -11.79
N LEU A 205 -7.87 0.23 -11.99
CA LEU A 205 -8.54 1.07 -11.01
C LEU A 205 -9.94 1.42 -11.51
N ASN A 206 -10.94 1.18 -10.68
CA ASN A 206 -12.30 1.68 -10.88
C ASN A 206 -12.47 2.96 -10.08
N ILE A 207 -12.71 4.07 -10.77
CA ILE A 207 -12.80 5.40 -10.18
C ILE A 207 -14.20 5.96 -10.42
N ASP A 208 -14.83 6.51 -9.39
CA ASP A 208 -16.09 7.22 -9.54
C ASP A 208 -15.89 8.53 -10.32
N ARG A 209 -16.70 8.76 -11.37
CA ARG A 209 -16.58 9.94 -12.21
C ARG A 209 -16.88 11.23 -11.46
N ARG A 210 -17.83 11.22 -10.51
CA ARG A 210 -18.31 12.41 -9.79
C ARG A 210 -17.34 12.85 -8.71
N HIS A 211 -16.95 11.94 -7.82
CA HIS A 211 -16.13 12.26 -6.65
C HIS A 211 -14.65 11.90 -6.81
N LYS A 212 -14.26 11.26 -7.92
CA LYS A 212 -12.87 10.84 -8.22
C LYS A 212 -12.26 9.90 -7.17
N LEU A 213 -13.11 9.18 -6.43
CA LEU A 213 -12.69 8.20 -5.44
C LEU A 213 -12.49 6.82 -6.09
N ILE A 214 -11.45 6.11 -5.66
CA ILE A 214 -11.20 4.73 -6.08
C ILE A 214 -12.20 3.82 -5.37
N ARG A 215 -12.94 3.02 -6.14
CA ARG A 215 -14.02 2.13 -5.68
C ARG A 215 -13.65 0.66 -5.68
N ARG A 216 -12.81 0.25 -6.62
CA ARG A 216 -12.22 -1.08 -6.71
C ARG A 216 -10.84 -0.96 -7.34
N TYR A 217 -9.97 -1.89 -7.00
CA TYR A 217 -8.71 -2.09 -7.71
C TYR A 217 -8.54 -3.59 -7.98
N SER A 218 -7.82 -3.91 -9.04
CA SER A 218 -7.45 -5.28 -9.38
C SER A 218 -6.04 -5.26 -9.96
N VAL A 219 -5.17 -6.15 -9.50
CA VAL A 219 -3.81 -6.26 -10.01
C VAL A 219 -3.71 -7.57 -10.80
N THR A 220 -3.33 -7.46 -12.06
CA THR A 220 -3.13 -8.61 -12.94
C THR A 220 -1.75 -8.54 -13.58
N ASP A 221 -1.34 -9.60 -14.27
CA ASP A 221 -0.23 -9.49 -15.20
C ASP A 221 -0.57 -8.50 -16.33
N ALA A 222 0.47 -7.98 -17.01
CA ALA A 222 0.28 -6.93 -17.99
C ALA A 222 -0.52 -7.35 -19.23
N SER A 223 -0.66 -8.65 -19.51
CA SER A 223 -1.31 -9.15 -20.73
C SER A 223 -2.83 -9.10 -20.67
N VAL A 224 -3.42 -9.11 -19.45
CA VAL A 224 -4.87 -9.06 -19.27
C VAL A 224 -5.45 -7.73 -19.76
N HIS A 225 -6.54 -7.84 -20.51
CA HIS A 225 -7.27 -6.68 -21.02
C HIS A 225 -8.16 -6.06 -19.94
N ASP A 226 -8.31 -4.74 -19.95
CA ASP A 226 -8.93 -3.96 -18.88
C ASP A 226 -10.41 -4.34 -18.68
N SER A 227 -11.09 -4.74 -19.75
CA SER A 227 -12.47 -5.21 -19.72
C SER A 227 -12.64 -6.54 -18.96
N GLN A 228 -11.61 -7.36 -18.81
CA GLN A 228 -11.72 -8.65 -18.10
C GLN A 228 -11.47 -8.52 -16.60
N ALA A 229 -10.67 -7.54 -16.19
CA ALA A 229 -10.19 -7.44 -14.81
C ALA A 229 -11.10 -6.65 -13.87
N VAL A 230 -11.92 -5.72 -14.40
CA VAL A 230 -12.79 -4.84 -13.59
C VAL A 230 -14.27 -5.11 -13.86
N MET A 231 -14.61 -6.11 -14.69
CA MET A 231 -16.01 -6.52 -14.85
C MET A 231 -16.51 -7.15 -13.55
N THR A 232 -17.26 -6.36 -12.81
CA THR A 232 -18.23 -6.86 -11.85
C THR A 232 -19.54 -6.16 -12.16
N CYS A 233 -20.53 -6.99 -12.51
CA CYS A 233 -21.95 -6.66 -12.47
C CYS A 233 -22.35 -6.10 -11.09
#